data_AF-A0A846E3F4-F1
#
_entry.id   AF-A0A846E3F4-F1
#
_cell.length_a   1.000
_cell.length_b   1.000
_cell.length_c   1.000
_cell.angle_alpha   90.00
_cell.angle_beta   90.00
_cell.angle_gamma   90.00
#
_symmetry.space_group_name_H-M   'P 1'
#
loop_
_entity.id
_entity.type
_entity.pdbx_description
1 polymer ?
#
loop_
_entity_poly.entity_id
_entity_poly.type
_entity_poly.pdbx_seq_one_letter_code
_entity_poly.pdbx_strand_id
1 'polypeptide(L)'
;IYQDVTLGGTGKETAKRHPTLGKNVVVEPGAKVLGNICIGNDVRIGAGAIVLRNAPERSIVVGIPGRIIYRKMEGEDAFEEQSQPDLEAQVIQVLFERIKSLETQVEQIKNITNLVDSRSEMISCTPRDSSNSLVADFLDGAGI
;
A
#
# COMPACT_ATOMS: atom_id res chain seq x y z
N ILE A 1 -23.92 -8.94 18.17
CA ILE A 1 -22.84 -9.68 17.48
C ILE A 1 -23.41 -10.21 16.18
N TYR A 2 -22.71 -10.01 15.06
CA TYR A 2 -23.17 -10.38 13.73
C TYR A 2 -22.59 -11.73 13.24
N GLN A 3 -22.92 -12.15 12.02
CA GLN A 3 -22.49 -13.43 11.44
C GLN A 3 -20.97 -13.55 11.25
N ASP A 4 -20.45 -14.78 11.29
CA ASP A 4 -19.02 -15.11 11.09
C ASP A 4 -18.03 -14.40 12.04
N VAL A 5 -18.52 -13.92 13.17
CA VAL A 5 -17.67 -13.35 14.22
C VAL A 5 -16.95 -14.46 14.98
N THR A 6 -15.65 -14.27 15.20
CA THR A 6 -14.82 -15.18 16.01
C THR A 6 -14.42 -14.49 17.32
N LEU A 7 -14.82 -15.06 18.46
CA LEU A 7 -14.28 -14.71 19.78
C LEU A 7 -13.40 -15.87 20.25
N GLY A 8 -12.12 -15.80 19.93
CA GLY A 8 -11.20 -16.93 20.04
C GLY A 8 -10.02 -16.66 20.96
N GLY A 9 -9.29 -17.71 21.32
CA GLY A 9 -7.99 -17.58 21.99
C GLY A 9 -6.81 -17.77 21.06
N THR A 10 -5.64 -17.28 21.47
CA THR A 10 -4.38 -17.41 20.73
C THR A 10 -3.59 -18.67 21.09
N GLY A 11 -4.11 -19.51 22.00
CA GLY A 11 -3.49 -20.76 22.43
C GLY A 11 -2.29 -20.62 23.37
N LYS A 12 -1.86 -19.39 23.70
CA LYS A 12 -0.66 -19.12 24.52
C LYS A 12 -0.91 -19.02 26.03
N GLU A 13 -2.17 -18.94 26.46
CA GLU A 13 -2.53 -18.73 27.86
C GLU A 13 -3.25 -19.95 28.45
N THR A 14 -2.95 -20.33 29.70
CA THR A 14 -3.56 -21.52 30.33
C THR A 14 -4.93 -21.23 30.95
N ALA A 15 -5.17 -19.98 31.34
CA ALA A 15 -6.38 -19.55 32.04
C ALA A 15 -7.44 -18.99 31.07
N LYS A 16 -7.90 -17.76 31.31
CA LYS A 16 -8.81 -17.06 30.41
C LYS A 16 -8.12 -16.82 29.07
N ARG A 17 -8.63 -17.46 28.03
CA ARG A 17 -8.06 -17.41 26.67
C ARG A 17 -8.87 -16.59 25.68
N HIS A 18 -10.09 -16.21 26.05
CA HIS A 18 -11.06 -15.57 25.18
C HIS A 18 -11.23 -14.10 25.56
N PRO A 19 -11.65 -13.26 24.61
CA PRO A 19 -11.82 -11.84 24.87
C PRO A 19 -12.98 -11.57 25.83
N THR A 20 -12.93 -10.40 26.45
CA THR A 20 -13.98 -9.85 27.32
C THR A 20 -14.61 -8.68 26.62
N LEU A 21 -15.91 -8.71 26.42
CA LEU A 21 -16.66 -7.60 25.83
C LEU A 21 -17.35 -6.79 26.94
N GLY A 22 -17.24 -5.47 26.87
CA GLY A 22 -18.00 -4.54 27.68
C GLY A 22 -19.46 -4.45 27.24
N LYS A 23 -20.18 -3.46 27.77
CA LYS A 23 -21.56 -3.15 27.41
C LYS A 23 -21.64 -2.46 26.05
N ASN A 24 -22.73 -2.69 25.33
CA ASN A 24 -23.02 -2.07 24.03
C ASN A 24 -21.91 -2.26 22.98
N VAL A 25 -21.16 -3.36 23.07
CA VAL A 25 -20.14 -3.68 22.07
C VAL A 25 -20.81 -4.24 20.82
N VAL A 26 -20.58 -3.59 19.70
CA VAL A 26 -21.01 -4.05 18.38
C VAL A 26 -19.83 -4.75 17.71
N VAL A 27 -20.04 -6.00 17.30
CA VAL A 27 -19.03 -6.78 16.56
C VAL A 27 -19.61 -7.14 15.21
N GLU A 28 -19.16 -6.43 14.17
CA GLU A 28 -19.63 -6.53 12.79
C GLU A 28 -19.24 -7.86 12.11
N PRO A 29 -19.90 -8.20 10.99
CA PRO A 29 -19.70 -9.49 10.33
C PRO A 29 -18.24 -9.83 10.04
N GLY A 30 -17.86 -11.09 10.23
CA GLY A 30 -16.52 -11.59 9.88
C GLY A 30 -15.37 -11.10 10.78
N ALA A 31 -15.64 -10.26 11.77
CA ALA A 31 -14.61 -9.77 12.68
C ALA A 31 -14.06 -10.88 13.58
N LYS A 32 -12.75 -10.84 13.87
CA LYS A 32 -12.05 -11.81 14.71
C LYS A 32 -11.40 -11.11 15.89
N VAL A 33 -11.84 -11.43 17.09
CA VAL A 33 -11.32 -10.90 18.35
C VAL A 33 -10.60 -12.04 19.05
N LEU A 34 -9.28 -11.94 19.16
CA LEU A 34 -8.43 -13.06 19.56
C LEU A 34 -7.60 -12.74 20.80
N GLY A 35 -7.61 -13.67 21.76
CA GLY A 35 -6.80 -13.63 22.98
C GLY A 35 -7.56 -13.08 24.19
N ASN A 36 -6.87 -13.05 25.32
CA ASN A 36 -7.37 -12.50 26.57
C ASN A 36 -7.29 -10.96 26.55
N ILE A 37 -8.12 -10.36 25.70
CA ILE A 37 -8.19 -8.91 25.54
C ILE A 37 -9.52 -8.37 26.07
N CYS A 38 -9.49 -7.16 26.61
CA CYS A 38 -10.64 -6.42 27.10
C CYS A 38 -11.07 -5.39 26.07
N ILE A 39 -12.33 -5.45 25.69
CA ILE A 39 -13.03 -4.47 24.87
C ILE A 39 -13.89 -3.63 25.81
N GLY A 40 -13.67 -2.31 25.81
CA GLY A 40 -14.42 -1.38 26.64
C GLY A 40 -15.90 -1.27 26.29
N ASN A 41 -16.62 -0.43 27.04
CA ASN A 41 -18.02 -0.12 26.77
C ASN A 41 -18.18 0.74 25.50
N ASP A 42 -19.32 0.58 24.82
CA ASP A 42 -19.69 1.37 23.64
C ASP A 42 -18.64 1.31 22.51
N VAL A 43 -17.99 0.14 22.34
CA VAL A 43 -17.00 -0.09 21.29
C VAL A 43 -17.65 -0.71 20.06
N ARG A 44 -17.24 -0.26 18.87
CA ARG A 44 -17.63 -0.87 17.60
C ARG A 44 -16.42 -1.53 16.93
N ILE A 45 -16.53 -2.81 16.62
CA ILE A 45 -15.52 -3.56 15.87
C ILE A 45 -16.03 -3.69 14.45
N GLY A 46 -15.28 -3.15 13.49
CA GLY A 46 -15.63 -3.12 12.08
C GLY A 46 -15.60 -4.51 11.42
N ALA A 47 -16.33 -4.64 10.31
CA ALA A 47 -16.44 -5.88 9.55
C ALA A 47 -15.06 -6.39 9.13
N GLY A 48 -14.83 -7.70 9.29
CA GLY A 48 -13.56 -8.35 8.94
C GLY A 48 -12.33 -7.92 9.77
N ALA A 49 -12.47 -7.05 10.78
CA ALA A 49 -11.34 -6.58 11.57
C ALA A 49 -10.72 -7.70 12.42
N ILE A 50 -9.38 -7.70 12.55
CA ILE A 50 -8.66 -8.65 13.41
C ILE A 50 -8.11 -7.93 14.64
N VAL A 51 -8.75 -8.12 15.79
CA VAL A 51 -8.42 -7.44 17.04
C VAL A 51 -7.51 -8.31 17.89
N LEU A 52 -6.29 -7.80 18.13
CA LEU A 52 -5.24 -8.49 18.90
C LEU A 52 -4.83 -7.73 20.17
N ARG A 53 -5.45 -6.58 20.43
CA ARG A 53 -5.11 -5.67 21.56
C ARG A 53 -6.38 -5.15 22.21
N ASN A 54 -6.26 -4.72 23.46
CA ASN A 54 -7.35 -4.09 24.20
C ASN A 54 -7.87 -2.85 23.47
N ALA A 55 -9.20 -2.66 23.50
CA ALA A 55 -9.86 -1.49 22.92
C ALA A 55 -10.45 -0.63 24.06
N PRO A 56 -10.11 0.66 24.15
CA PRO A 56 -10.68 1.56 25.15
C PRO A 56 -12.16 1.80 24.89
N GLU A 57 -12.88 2.30 25.89
CA GLU A 57 -14.30 2.63 25.78
C GLU A 57 -14.56 3.68 24.67
N ARG A 58 -15.76 3.64 24.08
CA ARG A 58 -16.24 4.60 23.06
C ARG A 58 -15.30 4.71 21.86
N SER A 59 -14.70 3.59 21.45
CA SER A 59 -13.75 3.52 20.34
C SER A 59 -14.26 2.66 19.18
N ILE A 60 -13.68 2.85 17.99
CA ILE A 60 -13.96 2.02 16.82
C ILE A 60 -12.68 1.29 16.42
N VAL A 61 -12.75 -0.01 16.18
CA VAL A 61 -11.58 -0.83 15.77
C VAL A 61 -11.82 -1.38 14.37
N VAL A 62 -10.93 -1.08 13.43
CA VAL A 62 -11.06 -1.52 12.02
C VAL A 62 -9.73 -2.02 11.45
N GLY A 63 -9.81 -2.81 10.37
CA GLY A 63 -8.65 -3.24 9.58
C GLY A 63 -7.95 -4.50 10.10
N ILE A 64 -6.92 -4.90 9.35
CA ILE A 64 -6.09 -6.08 9.62
C ILE A 64 -4.60 -5.67 9.57
N PRO A 65 -3.87 -5.66 10.69
CA PRO A 65 -4.35 -5.84 12.07
C PRO A 65 -5.21 -4.65 12.54
N GLY A 66 -6.13 -4.91 13.46
CA GLY A 66 -7.09 -3.94 13.96
C GLY A 66 -6.43 -2.71 14.60
N ARG A 67 -6.78 -1.53 14.11
CA ARG A 67 -6.33 -0.23 14.62
C ARG A 67 -7.50 0.52 15.23
N ILE A 68 -7.24 1.18 16.35
CA ILE A 68 -8.24 2.00 17.04
C ILE A 68 -8.34 3.35 16.31
N ILE A 69 -9.56 3.69 15.89
CA ILE A 69 -9.93 5.00 15.37
C ILE A 69 -10.78 5.68 16.43
N TYR A 70 -10.35 6.86 16.87
CA TYR A 70 -11.15 7.71 17.75
C TYR A 70 -12.08 8.54 16.89
N ARG A 71 -13.38 8.24 16.94
CA ARG A 71 -14.43 9.15 16.46
C ARG A 71 -15.11 9.72 17.70
N LYS A 72 -15.19 11.05 17.80
CA LYS A 72 -16.03 11.72 18.79
C LYS A 72 -17.47 11.24 18.54
N MET A 73 -17.97 10.34 19.38
CA MET A 73 -19.34 9.84 19.25
C MET A 73 -20.30 10.95 19.70
N GLU A 74 -20.63 11.85 18.77
CA GLU A 74 -21.84 12.67 18.82
C GLU A 74 -22.85 12.04 17.87
N GLY A 75 -23.95 11.51 18.42
CA GLY A 75 -25.11 11.07 17.63
C GLY A 75 -25.21 9.57 17.36
N GLU A 76 -26.41 9.05 17.61
CA GLU A 76 -26.88 7.72 17.26
C GLU A 76 -27.09 7.64 15.73
N ASP A 77 -26.82 6.46 15.17
CA ASP A 77 -27.07 6.08 13.77
C ASP A 77 -26.26 6.78 12.67
N ALA A 78 -25.09 6.21 12.36
CA ALA A 78 -24.44 6.38 11.07
C ALA A 78 -24.19 5.01 10.43
N PHE A 79 -25.27 4.34 10.06
CA PHE A 79 -25.31 3.38 8.95
C PHE A 79 -26.10 4.02 7.79
N GLU A 80 -25.79 5.27 7.48
CA GLU A 80 -25.96 5.69 6.10
C GLU A 80 -24.75 5.14 5.37
N GLU A 81 -24.97 4.11 4.56
CA GLU A 81 -24.17 3.86 3.37
C GLU A 81 -24.29 5.12 2.52
N GLN A 82 -23.58 6.16 2.94
CA GLN A 82 -23.29 7.28 2.09
C GLN A 82 -22.56 6.63 0.93
N SER A 83 -23.20 6.66 -0.23
CA SER A 83 -22.55 6.56 -1.53
C SER A 83 -21.52 7.69 -1.62
N GLN A 84 -20.52 7.61 -0.76
CA GLN A 84 -19.39 8.47 -0.66
C GLN A 84 -18.53 8.05 -1.84
N PRO A 85 -18.23 8.96 -2.77
CA PRO A 85 -17.51 8.62 -3.98
C PRO A 85 -16.24 7.90 -3.56
N ASP A 86 -16.16 6.63 -3.92
CA ASP A 86 -15.24 5.68 -3.33
C ASP A 86 -13.84 6.27 -3.41
N LEU A 87 -13.32 6.72 -2.25
CA LEU A 87 -12.07 7.47 -2.19
C LEU A 87 -10.95 6.57 -2.73
N GLU A 88 -11.10 5.27 -2.54
CA GLU A 88 -10.25 4.24 -3.12
C GLU A 88 -10.34 4.26 -4.64
N ALA A 89 -11.54 4.26 -5.23
CA ALA A 89 -11.71 4.34 -6.67
C ALA A 89 -11.12 5.63 -7.28
N GLN A 90 -11.27 6.78 -6.60
CA GLN A 90 -10.68 8.05 -7.06
C GLN A 90 -9.15 8.00 -7.04
N VAL A 91 -8.57 7.49 -5.96
CA VAL A 91 -7.11 7.32 -5.84
C VAL A 91 -6.61 6.33 -6.89
N ILE A 92 -7.32 5.22 -7.08
CA ILE A 92 -7.01 4.21 -8.11
C ILE A 92 -7.04 4.84 -9.50
N GLN A 93 -8.04 5.67 -9.81
CA GLN A 93 -8.14 6.33 -11.11
C GLN A 93 -6.99 7.32 -11.36
N VAL A 94 -6.60 8.08 -10.34
CA VAL A 94 -5.44 8.99 -10.41
C VAL A 94 -4.14 8.19 -10.62
N LEU A 95 -3.96 7.10 -9.89
CA LEU A 95 -2.81 6.22 -10.04
C LEU A 95 -2.77 5.58 -11.43
N PHE A 96 -3.92 5.15 -11.95
CA PHE A 96 -4.04 4.57 -13.29
C PHE A 96 -3.62 5.57 -14.37
N GLU A 97 -4.10 6.81 -14.31
CA GLU A 97 -3.68 7.88 -15.24
C GLU A 97 -2.17 8.16 -15.16
N ARG A 98 -1.61 8.12 -13.95
CA ARG A 98 -0.17 8.30 -13.79
C ARG A 98 0.64 7.14 -14.38
N ILE A 99 0.19 5.90 -14.18
CA ILE A 99 0.82 4.71 -14.75
C ILE A 99 0.81 4.78 -16.27
N LYS A 100 -0.34 5.08 -16.88
CA LYS A 100 -0.49 5.21 -18.33
C LYS A 100 0.43 6.27 -18.93
N SER A 101 0.54 7.42 -18.25
CA SER A 101 1.48 8.49 -18.66
C SER A 101 2.93 8.03 -18.60
N LEU A 102 3.33 7.33 -17.54
CA LEU A 102 4.68 6.79 -17.39
C LEU A 102 4.99 5.71 -18.43
N GLU A 103 4.06 4.79 -18.69
CA GLU A 103 4.22 3.75 -19.72
C GLU A 103 4.45 4.36 -21.10
N THR A 104 3.69 5.41 -21.45
CA THR A 104 3.87 6.14 -22.71
C THR A 104 5.26 6.79 -22.81
N GLN A 105 5.76 7.37 -21.71
CA GLN A 105 7.10 7.95 -21.67
C GLN A 105 8.19 6.89 -21.81
N VAL A 106 8.03 5.73 -21.15
CA VAL A 106 8.97 4.60 -21.30
C VAL A 106 8.97 4.11 -22.75
N GLU A 107 7.82 4.02 -23.40
CA GLU A 107 7.72 3.60 -24.80
C GLU A 107 8.40 4.60 -25.75
N GLN A 108 8.21 5.91 -25.53
CA GLN A 108 8.91 6.95 -26.29
C GLN A 108 10.42 6.89 -26.10
N ILE A 109 10.89 6.74 -24.86
CA ILE A 109 12.32 6.63 -24.56
C ILE A 109 12.88 5.38 -25.23
N LYS A 110 12.23 4.22 -25.13
CA LYS A 110 12.66 2.99 -25.81
C LYS A 110 12.76 3.17 -27.32
N ASN A 111 11.78 3.83 -27.94
CA ASN A 111 11.81 4.11 -29.37
C ASN A 111 12.95 5.05 -29.75
N ILE A 112 13.22 6.08 -28.94
CA ILE A 112 14.36 6.98 -29.15
C ILE A 112 15.68 6.22 -28.98
N THR A 113 15.82 5.38 -27.95
CA THR A 113 17.01 4.55 -27.74
C THR A 113 17.25 3.61 -28.92
N ASN A 114 16.20 2.93 -29.41
CA ASN A 114 16.31 2.07 -30.61
C ASN A 114 16.74 2.86 -31.85
N LEU A 115 16.28 4.10 -32.01
CA LEU A 115 16.71 4.99 -33.10
C LEU A 115 18.16 5.45 -32.95
N VAL A 116 18.65 5.66 -31.72
CA VAL A 116 20.05 6.03 -31.44
C VAL A 116 20.97 4.82 -31.65
N ASP A 117 20.55 3.62 -31.28
CA ASP A 117 21.28 2.38 -31.57
C ASP A 117 21.37 2.14 -33.09
N SER A 118 20.27 2.34 -33.82
CA SER A 118 20.23 2.23 -35.28
C SER A 118 21.09 3.29 -36.00
N ARG A 119 21.29 4.47 -35.39
CA ARG A 119 22.17 5.52 -35.92
C ARG A 119 23.64 5.28 -35.58
N SER A 120 23.93 4.62 -34.47
CA SER A 120 25.30 4.27 -34.07
C SER A 120 25.91 3.23 -35.02
N GLU A 121 25.09 2.35 -35.60
CA GLU A 121 25.50 1.43 -36.68
C GLU A 121 25.74 2.13 -38.04
N MET A 122 25.21 3.34 -38.27
CA MET A 122 25.49 4.12 -39.49
C MET A 122 26.71 5.03 -39.36
N ILE A 123 27.13 5.40 -38.14
CA ILE A 123 28.30 6.27 -37.92
C ILE A 123 29.63 5.51 -38.04
N SER A 124 29.61 4.17 -38.19
CA SER A 124 30.82 3.40 -38.53
C SER A 124 31.30 3.59 -39.97
N CYS A 125 30.61 4.40 -40.79
CA CYS A 125 30.90 4.59 -42.21
C CYS A 125 31.00 6.07 -42.62
N THR A 126 32.01 6.81 -42.15
CA THR A 126 32.51 8.02 -42.86
C THR A 126 34.04 8.15 -42.74
N PRO A 127 34.76 8.58 -43.80
CA PRO A 127 36.22 8.47 -43.92
C PRO A 127 37.01 9.63 -43.29
N ARG A 128 38.17 9.29 -42.69
CA ARG A 128 39.37 10.09 -42.33
C ARG A 128 39.19 11.62 -42.17
N ASP A 129 39.21 12.10 -40.92
CA ASP A 129 39.68 13.44 -40.59
C ASP A 129 41.07 13.38 -39.95
N SER A 130 42.00 14.10 -40.55
CA SER A 130 43.46 14.03 -40.36
C SER A 130 43.97 14.83 -39.17
N SER A 131 43.33 14.75 -38.01
CA SER A 131 43.74 15.49 -36.80
C SER A 131 44.06 14.61 -35.59
N ASN A 132 43.84 13.29 -35.67
CA ASN A 132 44.05 12.39 -34.53
C ASN A 132 45.32 11.53 -34.59
N SER A 133 46.17 11.62 -35.62
CA SER A 133 47.40 10.82 -35.67
C SER A 133 48.42 11.26 -34.60
N LEU A 134 48.52 12.56 -34.33
CA LEU A 134 49.43 13.10 -33.32
C LEU A 134 49.07 12.68 -31.89
N VAL A 135 47.80 12.39 -31.63
CA VAL A 135 47.32 12.02 -30.29
C VAL A 135 47.50 10.52 -30.07
N ALA A 136 47.37 9.70 -31.12
CA ALA A 136 47.61 8.26 -31.07
C ALA A 136 49.11 7.94 -30.88
N ASP A 137 49.99 8.61 -31.62
CA ASP A 137 51.44 8.40 -31.54
C ASP A 137 52.03 8.80 -30.16
N PHE A 138 51.39 9.75 -29.47
CA PHE A 138 51.81 10.18 -28.13
C PHE A 138 51.42 9.19 -27.02
N LEU A 139 50.27 8.50 -27.17
CA LEU A 139 49.78 7.51 -26.21
C LEU A 139 50.54 6.18 -26.30
N ASP A 140 51.08 5.84 -27.48
CA ASP A 140 51.91 4.65 -27.71
C ASP A 140 53.40 4.86 -27.35
N GLY A 141 53.75 6.02 -26.78
CA GLY A 141 55.06 6.24 -26.16
C GLY A 141 56.22 6.38 -27.13
N ALA A 142 55.98 6.68 -28.42
CA ALA A 142 57.02 6.90 -29.42
C ALA A 142 57.75 8.27 -29.29
N GLY A 143 57.43 9.05 -28.26
CA GLY A 143 57.84 10.45 -28.10
C GLY A 143 58.88 10.75 -27.01
N ILE A 144 59.51 9.75 -26.37
CA ILE A 144 60.70 9.88 -25.52
C ILE A 144 61.59 8.64 -25.70
#